data_AF-M8D1G9-F1
#
_entry.id   AF-M8D1G9-F1
#
_cell.length_a   1.000
_cell.length_b   1.000
_cell.length_c   1.000
_cell.angle_alpha   90.00
_cell.angle_beta   90.00
_cell.angle_gamma   90.00
#
_symmetry.space_group_name_H-M   'P 1'
#
loop_
_entity.id
_entity.type
_entity.pdbx_description
1 polymer ?
#
loop_
_entity_poly.entity_id
_entity_poly.type
_entity_poly.pdbx_seq_one_letter_code
_entity_poly.pdbx_strand_id
1 'polypeptide(L)'
;VKRSKELDDNSPTKSDKKDPKTIAMLVKDGRYVEPTIPEGVYAELRVAMDIKDRLNKQIGMTKNQITRWMDIYFPEFNTVFSDWEGKAALITLREFPTPEKIAKKSAEEIISIWKKEVQRGVGEKRAIKLIETAKESIGKKQGIKMAEYEIKTLIEQYEFLKKQIEEIEKK
;
A
#
# COMPACT_ATOMS: atom_id res chain seq x y z
N VAL A 1 14.23 -30.20 -8.61
CA VAL A 1 14.42 -29.93 -10.06
C VAL A 1 14.56 -28.43 -10.30
N LYS A 2 15.69 -27.80 -9.91
CA LYS A 2 15.95 -26.35 -10.10
C LYS A 2 17.43 -26.07 -10.44
N ARG A 3 18.14 -27.08 -10.97
CA ARG A 3 19.60 -27.04 -11.21
C ARG A 3 20.02 -27.64 -12.55
N SER A 4 19.08 -27.89 -13.48
CA SER A 4 19.40 -28.47 -14.79
C SER A 4 20.33 -27.59 -15.64
N LYS A 5 20.34 -26.26 -15.39
CA LYS A 5 21.30 -25.33 -16.00
C LYS A 5 22.75 -25.64 -15.62
N GLU A 6 23.00 -26.11 -14.39
CA GLU A 6 24.34 -26.39 -13.85
C GLU A 6 25.04 -27.56 -14.55
N LEU A 7 24.31 -28.36 -15.32
CA LEU A 7 24.86 -29.46 -16.13
C LEU A 7 25.54 -28.97 -17.41
N ASP A 8 25.11 -27.84 -17.95
CA ASP A 8 25.57 -27.31 -19.23
C ASP A 8 26.32 -25.96 -19.10
N ASP A 9 26.02 -25.16 -18.08
CA ASP A 9 26.74 -23.93 -17.73
C ASP A 9 26.68 -23.66 -16.22
N ASN A 10 27.86 -23.67 -15.57
CA ASN A 10 28.00 -23.40 -14.14
C ASN A 10 28.43 -21.93 -13.86
N SER A 11 28.48 -21.10 -14.90
CA SER A 11 28.78 -19.68 -14.78
C SER A 11 27.53 -18.92 -14.30
N PRO A 12 27.61 -18.12 -13.22
CA PRO A 12 26.46 -17.34 -12.73
C PRO A 12 26.07 -16.18 -13.65
N THR A 13 26.91 -15.86 -14.64
CA THR A 13 26.76 -14.71 -15.54
C THR A 13 25.71 -14.95 -16.62
N LYS A 14 24.60 -14.21 -16.53
CA LYS A 14 23.58 -14.10 -17.58
C LYS A 14 24.15 -13.34 -18.79
N SER A 15 24.03 -13.87 -20.00
CA SER A 15 24.58 -13.25 -21.21
C SER A 15 23.84 -13.73 -22.45
N ASP A 16 23.46 -12.78 -23.31
CA ASP A 16 22.71 -13.05 -24.55
C ASP A 16 23.44 -13.98 -25.53
N LYS A 17 24.77 -14.14 -25.39
CA LYS A 17 25.56 -15.09 -26.19
C LYS A 17 25.46 -16.53 -25.67
N LYS A 18 25.25 -16.72 -24.37
CA LYS A 18 25.30 -18.03 -23.69
C LYS A 18 23.91 -18.62 -23.44
N ASP A 19 22.97 -17.77 -23.05
CA ASP A 19 21.63 -18.21 -22.65
C ASP A 19 20.88 -18.94 -23.77
N PRO A 20 20.90 -18.50 -25.05
CA PRO A 20 20.25 -19.24 -26.14
C PRO A 20 20.82 -20.65 -26.34
N LYS A 21 22.15 -20.80 -26.25
CA LYS A 21 22.82 -22.11 -26.39
C LYS A 21 22.42 -23.06 -25.25
N THR A 22 22.37 -22.54 -24.02
CA THR A 22 22.00 -23.32 -22.83
C THR A 22 20.54 -23.74 -22.88
N ILE A 23 19.63 -22.83 -23.27
CA ILE A 23 18.21 -23.15 -23.48
C ILE A 23 18.05 -24.22 -24.56
N ALA A 24 18.77 -24.10 -25.69
CA ALA A 24 18.71 -25.07 -26.77
C ALA A 24 19.21 -26.46 -26.33
N MET A 25 20.27 -26.55 -25.52
CA MET A 25 20.75 -27.83 -24.98
C MET A 25 19.76 -28.46 -24.01
N LEU A 26 19.15 -27.67 -23.11
CA LEU A 26 18.10 -28.16 -22.21
C LEU A 26 16.88 -28.71 -22.96
N VAL A 27 16.48 -28.05 -24.05
CA VAL A 27 15.37 -28.51 -24.91
C VAL A 27 15.77 -29.78 -25.67
N LYS A 28 16.95 -29.79 -26.30
CA LYS A 28 17.48 -30.94 -27.05
C LYS A 28 17.58 -32.19 -26.17
N ASP A 29 18.09 -32.02 -24.95
CA ASP A 29 18.35 -33.13 -24.03
C ASP A 29 17.10 -33.52 -23.19
N GLY A 30 15.96 -32.87 -23.44
CA GLY A 30 14.71 -33.14 -22.71
C GLY A 30 14.76 -32.77 -21.23
N ARG A 31 15.74 -31.96 -20.81
CA ARG A 31 15.98 -31.55 -19.41
C ARG A 31 15.14 -30.33 -19.02
N TYR A 32 13.91 -30.26 -19.52
CA TYR A 32 12.94 -29.22 -19.21
C TYR A 32 11.74 -29.82 -18.48
N VAL A 33 11.03 -28.98 -17.73
CA VAL A 33 9.77 -29.35 -17.11
C VAL A 33 8.66 -28.89 -18.03
N GLU A 34 7.77 -29.80 -18.41
CA GLU A 34 6.59 -29.44 -19.19
C GLU A 34 5.68 -28.54 -18.34
N PRO A 35 5.28 -27.36 -18.86
CA PRO A 35 4.40 -26.48 -18.11
C PRO A 35 3.04 -27.13 -17.89
N THR A 36 2.63 -27.29 -16.63
CA THR A 36 1.23 -27.61 -16.34
C THR A 36 0.39 -26.38 -16.64
N ILE A 37 -0.36 -26.43 -17.75
CA ILE A 37 -1.39 -25.44 -18.05
C ILE A 37 -2.60 -25.83 -17.22
N PRO A 38 -2.96 -25.05 -16.19
CA PRO A 38 -4.11 -25.38 -15.37
C PRO A 38 -5.38 -25.25 -16.20
N GLU A 39 -6.29 -26.21 -16.05
CA GLU A 39 -7.60 -26.23 -16.69
C GLU A 39 -8.71 -26.20 -15.63
N GLY A 40 -9.91 -25.78 -16.03
CA GLY A 40 -11.08 -25.71 -15.15
C GLY A 40 -10.82 -24.87 -13.89
N VAL A 41 -11.10 -25.44 -12.72
CA VAL A 41 -10.99 -24.74 -11.43
C VAL A 41 -9.58 -24.22 -11.16
N TYR A 42 -8.54 -24.93 -11.58
CA TYR A 42 -7.16 -24.48 -11.39
C TYR A 42 -6.81 -23.27 -12.27
N ALA A 43 -7.44 -23.14 -13.45
CA ALA A 43 -7.25 -21.98 -14.31
C ALA A 43 -7.86 -20.73 -13.66
N GLU A 44 -9.07 -20.84 -13.14
CA GLU A 44 -9.76 -19.78 -12.40
C GLU A 44 -8.96 -19.34 -11.17
N LEU A 45 -8.45 -20.29 -10.38
CA LEU A 45 -7.59 -20.00 -9.23
C LEU A 45 -6.32 -19.26 -9.63
N ARG A 46 -5.69 -19.62 -10.75
CA ARG A 46 -4.50 -18.93 -11.25
C ARG A 46 -4.82 -17.48 -11.60
N VAL A 47 -5.93 -17.24 -12.29
CA VAL A 47 -6.39 -15.88 -12.62
C VAL A 47 -6.69 -15.08 -11.35
N ALA A 48 -7.35 -15.69 -10.36
CA ALA A 48 -7.61 -15.05 -9.06
C ALA A 48 -6.32 -14.67 -8.33
N MET A 49 -5.30 -15.54 -8.33
CA MET A 49 -3.99 -15.24 -7.76
C MET A 49 -3.30 -14.08 -8.49
N ASP A 50 -3.34 -14.05 -9.83
CA ASP A 50 -2.75 -12.98 -10.63
C ASP A 50 -3.46 -11.63 -10.36
N ILE A 51 -4.78 -11.64 -10.20
CA ILE A 51 -5.56 -10.46 -9.81
C ILE A 51 -5.12 -10.00 -8.41
N LYS A 52 -5.05 -10.91 -7.43
CA LYS A 52 -4.64 -10.60 -6.06
C LYS A 52 -3.24 -9.99 -6.01
N ASP A 53 -2.27 -10.56 -6.73
CA ASP A 53 -0.90 -10.06 -6.78
C ASP A 53 -0.84 -8.65 -7.37
N ARG A 54 -1.60 -8.39 -8.44
CA ARG A 54 -1.71 -7.04 -9.03
C ARG A 54 -2.31 -6.04 -8.05
N LEU A 55 -3.39 -6.40 -7.35
CA LEU A 55 -4.02 -5.53 -6.34
C LEU A 55 -3.09 -5.26 -5.16
N ASN A 56 -2.33 -6.26 -4.70
CA ASN A 56 -1.34 -6.09 -3.64
C ASN A 56 -0.19 -5.17 -4.05
N LYS A 57 0.24 -5.19 -5.31
CA LYS A 57 1.22 -4.22 -5.82
C LYS A 57 0.63 -2.81 -5.82
N GLN A 58 -0.61 -2.65 -6.27
CA GLN A 58 -1.29 -1.35 -6.29
C GLN A 58 -1.47 -0.78 -4.88
N ILE A 59 -1.94 -1.59 -3.92
CA ILE A 59 -2.11 -1.13 -2.54
C ILE A 59 -0.76 -0.73 -1.93
N GLY A 60 0.32 -1.48 -2.19
CA GLY A 60 1.67 -1.11 -1.75
C GLY A 60 2.14 0.24 -2.30
N MET A 61 1.90 0.50 -3.59
CA MET A 61 2.20 1.80 -4.21
C MET A 61 1.39 2.94 -3.56
N THR A 62 0.08 2.75 -3.37
CA THR A 62 -0.79 3.74 -2.73
C THR A 62 -0.37 4.02 -1.28
N LYS A 63 -0.02 2.99 -0.50
CA LYS A 63 0.51 3.14 0.86
C LYS A 63 1.78 4.00 0.89
N ASN A 64 2.69 3.77 -0.06
CA ASN A 64 3.91 4.56 -0.17
C ASN A 64 3.60 6.02 -0.55
N GLN A 65 2.64 6.26 -1.44
CA GLN A 65 2.20 7.60 -1.80
C GLN A 65 1.60 8.35 -0.61
N ILE A 66 0.77 7.69 0.20
CA ILE A 66 0.18 8.25 1.43
C ILE A 66 1.28 8.57 2.44
N THR A 67 2.23 7.65 2.66
CA THR A 67 3.36 7.85 3.57
C THR A 67 4.20 9.05 3.14
N ARG A 68 4.56 9.12 1.85
CA ARG A 68 5.27 10.27 1.27
C ARG A 68 4.50 11.57 1.45
N TRP A 69 3.18 11.54 1.26
CA TRP A 69 2.33 12.71 1.44
C TRP A 69 2.40 13.20 2.90
N MET A 70 2.28 12.28 3.87
CA MET A 70 2.43 12.61 5.28
C MET A 70 3.83 13.19 5.58
N ASP A 71 4.90 12.59 5.07
CA ASP A 71 6.26 13.10 5.28
C ASP A 71 6.46 14.53 4.75
N ILE A 72 5.79 14.89 3.65
CA ILE A 72 5.88 16.23 3.05
C ILE A 72 5.02 17.25 3.80
N TYR A 73 3.80 16.89 4.16
CA TYR A 73 2.77 17.84 4.59
C TYR A 73 2.46 17.78 6.10
N PHE A 74 2.71 16.65 6.75
CA PHE A 74 2.51 16.47 8.19
C PHE A 74 3.37 15.32 8.77
N PRO A 75 4.70 15.47 8.84
CA PRO A 75 5.61 14.39 9.27
C PRO A 75 5.38 13.94 10.72
N GLU A 76 4.85 14.81 11.57
CA GLU A 76 4.56 14.52 12.98
C GLU A 76 3.31 13.65 13.17
N PHE A 77 2.56 13.35 12.11
CA PHE A 77 1.35 12.54 12.18
C PHE A 77 1.58 11.17 12.85
N ASN A 78 2.69 10.52 12.50
CA ASN A 78 3.07 9.21 13.04
C ASN A 78 3.46 9.26 14.54
N THR A 79 3.67 10.45 15.10
CA THR A 79 3.91 10.61 16.55
C THR A 79 2.60 10.52 17.36
N VAL A 80 1.47 10.82 16.72
CA VAL A 80 0.12 10.77 17.32
C VAL A 80 -0.51 9.40 17.10
N PHE A 81 -0.37 8.88 15.88
CA PHE A 81 -0.88 7.59 15.45
C PHE A 81 0.29 6.65 15.14
N SER A 82 0.40 5.56 15.89
CA SER A 82 1.42 4.53 15.61
C SER A 82 1.20 3.82 14.27
N ASP A 83 -0.06 3.78 13.81
CA ASP A 83 -0.45 3.21 12.53
C ASP A 83 -1.44 4.15 11.85
N TRP A 84 -1.08 4.62 10.65
CA TRP A 84 -1.92 5.51 9.85
C TRP A 84 -3.11 4.78 9.21
N GLU A 85 -3.06 3.44 9.12
CA GLU A 85 -4.17 2.62 8.62
C GLU A 85 -5.28 2.42 9.66
N GLY A 86 -5.06 2.89 10.89
CA GLY A 86 -6.07 2.89 11.93
C GLY A 86 -7.28 3.75 11.54
N LYS A 87 -8.49 3.31 11.91
CA LYS A 87 -9.74 4.01 11.56
C LYS A 87 -9.72 5.50 11.91
N ALA A 88 -9.27 5.86 13.12
CA ALA A 88 -9.17 7.25 13.55
C ALA A 88 -8.16 8.07 12.73
N ALA A 89 -7.06 7.44 12.30
CA ALA A 89 -6.04 8.09 11.47
C ALA A 89 -6.56 8.33 10.04
N LEU A 90 -7.22 7.34 9.43
CA LEU A 90 -7.85 7.49 8.11
C LEU A 90 -8.92 8.58 8.09
N ILE A 91 -9.79 8.62 9.10
CA ILE A 91 -10.81 9.68 9.24
C ILE A 91 -10.15 11.05 9.37
N THR A 92 -9.08 11.14 10.17
CA THR A 92 -8.31 12.38 10.34
C THR A 92 -7.77 12.86 9.00
N LEU A 93 -7.10 12.00 8.25
CA LEU A 93 -6.54 12.35 6.94
C LEU A 93 -7.63 12.67 5.90
N ARG A 94 -8.83 12.10 6.02
CA ARG A 94 -9.98 12.39 5.14
C ARG A 94 -10.61 13.75 5.43
N GLU A 95 -10.89 14.05 6.68
CA GLU A 95 -11.68 15.22 7.08
C GLU A 95 -10.79 16.46 7.30
N PHE A 96 -9.64 16.27 7.93
CA PHE A 96 -8.70 17.33 8.29
C PHE A 96 -7.24 16.89 8.02
N PRO A 97 -6.86 16.71 6.74
CA PRO A 97 -5.52 16.25 6.35
C PRO A 97 -4.37 17.17 6.75
N THR A 98 -4.63 18.47 6.89
CA THR A 98 -3.57 19.48 7.01
C THR A 98 -3.40 19.97 8.44
N PRO A 99 -2.15 20.25 8.87
CA PRO A 99 -1.89 20.77 10.21
C PRO A 99 -2.66 22.06 10.52
N GLU A 100 -2.79 22.95 9.54
CA GLU A 100 -3.53 24.21 9.70
C GLU A 100 -5.03 24.01 9.95
N LYS A 101 -5.65 22.99 9.34
CA LYS A 101 -7.06 22.67 9.59
C LYS A 101 -7.25 22.04 10.96
N ILE A 102 -6.32 21.18 11.37
CA ILE A 102 -6.34 20.55 12.68
C ILE A 102 -6.18 21.60 13.77
N ALA A 103 -5.23 22.52 13.63
CA ALA A 103 -4.94 23.56 14.62
C ALA A 103 -6.13 24.53 14.84
N LYS A 104 -7.02 24.67 13.86
CA LYS A 104 -8.23 25.51 13.94
C LYS A 104 -9.41 24.81 14.62
N LYS A 105 -9.37 23.49 14.80
CA LYS A 105 -10.45 22.71 15.42
C LYS A 105 -10.22 22.54 16.91
N SER A 106 -11.32 22.38 17.63
CA SER A 106 -11.32 21.98 19.04
C SER A 106 -11.17 20.46 19.20
N ALA A 107 -10.67 20.03 20.36
CA ALA A 107 -10.56 18.61 20.67
C ALA A 107 -11.92 17.90 20.64
N GLU A 108 -12.97 18.57 21.12
CA GLU A 108 -14.35 18.08 21.11
C GLU A 108 -14.87 17.81 19.69
N GLU A 109 -14.62 18.73 18.75
CA GLU A 109 -14.99 18.54 17.35
C GLU A 109 -14.28 17.34 16.72
N ILE A 110 -12.97 17.19 16.96
CA ILE A 110 -12.18 16.08 16.43
C ILE A 110 -12.72 14.75 16.95
N ILE A 111 -13.00 14.67 18.26
CA ILE A 111 -13.59 13.49 18.89
C ILE A 111 -14.99 13.21 18.33
N SER A 112 -15.80 14.25 18.09
CA SER A 112 -17.14 14.09 17.53
C SER A 112 -17.10 13.43 16.15
N ILE A 113 -16.11 13.80 15.33
CA ILE A 113 -15.91 13.23 13.99
C ILE A 113 -15.43 11.79 14.09
N TRP A 114 -14.45 11.51 14.96
CA TRP A 114 -13.99 10.15 15.19
C TRP A 114 -15.10 9.23 15.69
N LYS A 115 -15.99 9.70 16.55
CA LYS A 115 -17.12 8.93 17.09
C LYS A 115 -18.14 8.50 16.03
N LYS A 116 -18.18 9.14 14.86
CA LYS A 116 -19.09 8.73 13.76
C LYS A 116 -18.77 7.33 13.23
N GLU A 117 -17.50 6.97 13.19
CA GLU A 117 -17.04 5.68 12.65
C GLU A 117 -16.30 4.81 13.68
N VAL A 118 -15.83 5.39 14.79
CA VAL A 118 -15.06 4.71 15.83
C VAL A 118 -15.73 4.86 17.20
N GLN A 119 -16.39 3.80 17.66
CA GLN A 119 -17.09 3.82 18.96
C GLN A 119 -16.19 3.65 20.19
N ARG A 120 -14.97 3.10 20.05
CA ARG A 120 -14.04 2.84 21.16
C ARG A 120 -12.60 3.17 20.79
N GLY A 121 -11.82 3.72 21.73
CA GLY A 121 -10.36 3.86 21.60
C GLY A 121 -9.84 5.22 21.14
N VAL A 122 -10.72 6.22 20.95
CA VAL A 122 -10.29 7.59 20.63
C VAL A 122 -10.64 8.52 21.79
N GLY A 123 -9.60 8.84 22.56
CA GLY A 123 -9.71 9.63 23.77
C GLY A 123 -9.29 11.08 23.56
N GLU A 124 -9.71 11.93 24.48
CA GLU A 124 -9.42 13.35 24.50
C GLU A 124 -7.92 13.66 24.48
N LYS A 125 -7.11 12.88 25.22
CA LYS A 125 -5.64 12.98 25.23
C LYS A 125 -5.04 12.91 23.83
N ARG A 126 -5.58 12.07 22.95
CA ARG A 126 -5.07 11.91 21.58
C ARG A 126 -5.48 13.07 20.68
N ALA A 127 -6.70 13.60 20.86
CA ALA A 127 -7.14 14.80 20.13
C ALA A 127 -6.32 16.04 20.53
N ILE A 128 -6.03 16.20 21.82
CA ILE A 128 -5.16 17.27 22.32
C ILE A 128 -3.76 17.14 21.72
N LYS A 129 -3.16 15.94 21.78
CA LYS A 129 -1.84 15.67 21.18
C LYS A 129 -1.82 15.97 19.67
N LEU A 130 -2.89 15.62 18.96
CA LEU A 130 -3.02 15.91 17.54
C LEU A 130 -3.02 17.42 17.25
N ILE A 131 -3.75 18.21 18.04
CA ILE A 131 -3.78 19.67 17.89
C ILE A 131 -2.42 20.29 18.22
N GLU A 132 -1.76 19.80 19.27
CA GLU A 132 -0.44 20.29 19.69
C GLU A 132 0.62 20.03 18.62
N THR A 133 0.73 18.79 18.15
CA THR A 133 1.64 18.43 17.05
C THR A 133 1.33 19.17 15.75
N ALA A 134 0.05 19.43 15.45
CA ALA A 134 -0.33 20.21 14.28
C ALA A 134 0.07 21.69 14.37
N LYS A 135 0.12 22.27 15.57
CA LYS A 135 0.58 23.65 15.77
C LYS A 135 2.10 23.79 15.59
N GLU A 136 2.85 22.77 15.98
CA GLU A 136 4.31 22.73 15.89
C GLU A 136 4.83 22.14 14.57
N SER A 137 3.93 21.64 13.72
CA SER A 137 4.28 20.93 12.49
C SER A 137 5.14 21.75 11.53
N ILE A 138 6.23 21.14 11.06
CA ILE A 138 7.14 21.71 10.06
C ILE A 138 6.76 21.39 8.61
N GLY A 139 5.61 20.74 8.41
CA GLY A 139 5.09 20.35 7.09
C GLY A 139 4.97 21.48 6.06
N LYS A 140 5.01 21.12 4.78
CA LYS A 140 4.97 22.06 3.66
C LYS A 140 3.65 22.85 3.63
N LYS A 141 3.75 24.18 3.65
CA LYS A 141 2.60 25.10 3.64
C LYS A 141 2.16 25.57 2.25
N GLN A 142 2.90 25.23 1.21
CA GLN A 142 2.60 25.64 -0.17
C GLN A 142 1.84 24.54 -0.93
N GLY A 143 0.87 24.94 -1.76
CA GLY A 143 0.09 24.01 -2.58
C GLY A 143 -0.95 23.20 -1.80
N ILE A 144 -1.32 23.65 -0.60
CA ILE A 144 -2.21 22.92 0.33
C ILE A 144 -3.50 22.45 -0.34
N LYS A 145 -4.18 23.30 -1.13
CA LYS A 145 -5.47 22.93 -1.76
C LYS A 145 -5.38 21.65 -2.60
N MET A 146 -4.35 21.52 -3.42
CA MET A 146 -4.17 20.33 -4.27
C MET A 146 -3.60 19.16 -3.47
N ALA A 147 -2.77 19.43 -2.46
CA ALA A 147 -2.30 18.39 -1.53
C ALA A 147 -3.47 17.73 -0.79
N GLU A 148 -4.45 18.52 -0.34
CA GLU A 148 -5.66 17.99 0.31
C GLU A 148 -6.51 17.15 -0.64
N TYR A 149 -6.59 17.54 -1.91
CA TYR A 149 -7.27 16.72 -2.92
C TYR A 149 -6.51 15.42 -3.21
N GLU A 150 -5.19 15.48 -3.31
CA GLU A 150 -4.32 14.32 -3.51
C GLU A 150 -4.51 13.28 -2.40
N ILE A 151 -4.41 13.66 -1.13
CA ILE A 151 -4.53 12.71 -0.01
C ILE A 151 -5.93 12.11 0.09
N LYS A 152 -7.00 12.88 -0.18
CA LYS A 152 -8.36 12.34 -0.22
C LYS A 152 -8.49 11.28 -1.31
N THR A 153 -8.01 11.57 -2.50
CA THR A 153 -8.01 10.64 -3.64
C THR A 153 -7.22 9.37 -3.32
N LEU A 154 -6.05 9.51 -2.69
CA LEU A 154 -5.22 8.37 -2.28
C LEU A 154 -5.91 7.50 -1.23
N ILE A 155 -6.60 8.09 -0.25
CA ILE A 155 -7.35 7.34 0.77
C ILE A 155 -8.53 6.60 0.14
N GLU A 156 -9.29 7.25 -0.74
CA GLU A 156 -10.39 6.62 -1.47
C GLU A 156 -9.88 5.44 -2.31
N GLN A 157 -8.76 5.63 -3.01
CA GLN A 157 -8.11 4.56 -3.76
C GLN A 157 -7.66 3.41 -2.85
N TYR A 158 -7.06 3.72 -1.71
CA TYR A 158 -6.61 2.73 -0.72
C TYR A 158 -7.78 1.88 -0.21
N GLU A 159 -8.88 2.50 0.20
CA GLU A 159 -10.07 1.80 0.69
C GLU A 159 -10.72 0.95 -0.41
N PHE A 160 -10.80 1.48 -1.63
CA PHE A 160 -11.33 0.74 -2.77
C PHE A 160 -10.50 -0.52 -3.07
N LEU A 161 -9.18 -0.39 -3.14
CA LEU A 161 -8.27 -1.52 -3.35
C LEU A 161 -8.38 -2.56 -2.24
N LYS A 162 -8.48 -2.12 -0.98
CA LYS A 162 -8.66 -3.01 0.17
C LYS A 162 -9.95 -3.82 0.07
N LYS A 163 -11.05 -3.17 -0.35
CA LYS A 163 -12.34 -3.86 -0.59
C LYS A 163 -12.22 -4.88 -1.73
N GLN A 164 -11.57 -4.54 -2.84
CA GLN A 164 -11.37 -5.48 -3.95
C GLN A 164 -10.54 -6.69 -3.56
N ILE A 165 -9.49 -6.51 -2.74
CA ILE A 165 -8.70 -7.63 -2.22
C ILE A 165 -9.59 -8.55 -1.38
N GLU A 166 -10.40 -7.99 -0.47
CA GLU A 166 -11.32 -8.76 0.37
C GLU A 166 -12.38 -9.51 -0.46
N GLU A 167 -12.88 -8.92 -1.54
CA GLU A 167 -13.82 -9.58 -2.46
C GLU A 167 -13.17 -10.75 -3.22
N ILE A 168 -11.92 -10.61 -3.65
CA ILE A 168 -11.18 -11.68 -4.34
C ILE A 168 -10.82 -12.82 -3.37
N GLU A 169 -10.50 -12.52 -2.12
CA GLU A 169 -10.21 -13.55 -1.10
C GLU A 169 -11.44 -14.38 -0.68
N LYS A 170 -12.66 -13.88 -0.96
CA LYS A 170 -13.92 -14.59 -0.70
C LYS A 170 -14.39 -15.46 -1.87
N LYS A 171 -13.74 -15.37 -3.03
CA LYS A 171 -14.05 -16.21 -4.21
C LYS A 171 -13.22 -17.49 -4.19
#